data_AF-A0AAW2KK39-F1
#
_entry.id   AF-A0AAW2KK39-F1
#
_cell.length_a   1.000
_cell.length_b   1.000
_cell.length_c   1.000
_cell.angle_alpha   90.00
_cell.angle_beta   90.00
_cell.angle_gamma   90.00
#
_symmetry.space_group_name_H-M   'P 1'
#
loop_
_entity.id
_entity.type
_entity.pdbx_description
1 polymer ?
#
loop_
_entity_poly.entity_id
_entity_poly.type
_entity_poly.pdbx_seq_one_letter_code
_entity_poly.pdbx_strand_id
1 'polypeptide(L)'
;MGRTKRLNSSCLLHIDLCYQGMKWLELLYSMVKETEWARDSYLPTIDEYMSNAYVSFALGPIVLPALYLIGPKLSDEMVHHPEFHNLFKLMSTCGRILNDIQTCERELKDGKLNAVPLYVINGGGKVTKRLLLRRCKGWLTAKGENY
;
A
#
# COMPACT_ATOMS: atom_id res chain seq x y z
N MET A 1 -7.12 -31.84 27.73
CA MET A 1 -7.63 -32.13 26.38
C MET A 1 -8.50 -30.95 25.93
N GLY A 2 -7.88 -29.93 25.32
CA GLY A 2 -8.57 -28.71 24.90
C GLY A 2 -9.30 -28.93 23.58
N ARG A 3 -10.62 -28.71 23.55
CA ARG A 3 -11.40 -28.74 22.30
C ARG A 3 -11.11 -27.48 21.50
N THR A 4 -10.31 -27.60 20.45
CA THR A 4 -10.24 -26.61 19.38
C THR A 4 -11.60 -26.59 18.68
N LYS A 5 -12.44 -25.57 18.95
CA LYS A 5 -13.70 -25.39 18.23
C LYS A 5 -13.37 -24.99 16.79
N ARG A 6 -13.58 -25.92 15.86
CA ARG A 6 -13.48 -25.66 14.42
C ARG A 6 -14.61 -24.70 14.05
N LEU A 7 -14.28 -23.47 13.64
CA LEU A 7 -15.25 -22.51 13.12
C LEU A 7 -15.88 -23.07 11.83
N ASN A 8 -17.18 -22.86 11.66
CA ASN A 8 -17.90 -23.33 10.47
C ASN A 8 -17.60 -22.45 9.26
N SER A 9 -17.85 -22.96 8.05
CA SER A 9 -17.57 -22.29 6.77
C SER A 9 -18.30 -20.95 6.61
N SER A 10 -19.48 -20.80 7.24
CA SER A 10 -20.30 -19.59 7.20
C SER A 10 -19.72 -18.46 8.06
N CYS A 11 -19.20 -18.78 9.25
CA CYS A 11 -18.48 -17.83 10.11
C CYS A 11 -17.18 -17.34 9.48
N LEU A 12 -16.45 -18.20 8.78
CA LEU A 12 -15.24 -17.81 8.05
C LEU A 12 -15.56 -16.80 6.93
N LEU A 13 -16.60 -17.07 6.13
CA LEU A 13 -17.07 -16.13 5.09
C LEU A 13 -17.49 -14.77 5.67
N HIS A 14 -18.11 -14.76 6.86
CA HIS A 14 -18.57 -13.53 7.51
C HIS A 14 -17.41 -12.69 8.07
N ILE A 15 -16.34 -13.34 8.54
CA ILE A 15 -15.10 -12.69 8.98
C ILE A 15 -14.33 -12.14 7.77
N ASP A 16 -14.26 -12.90 6.67
CA ASP A 16 -13.61 -12.49 5.42
C ASP A 16 -14.28 -11.27 4.79
N LEU A 17 -15.62 -11.22 4.78
CA LEU A 17 -16.39 -10.06 4.31
C LEU A 17 -16.15 -8.81 5.18
N CYS A 18 -16.05 -8.99 6.50
CA CYS A 18 -15.79 -7.90 7.43
C CYS A 18 -14.35 -7.36 7.27
N TYR A 19 -13.37 -8.26 7.13
CA TYR A 19 -11.98 -7.91 6.85
C TYR A 19 -11.84 -7.15 5.52
N GLN A 20 -12.53 -7.61 4.48
CA GLN A 20 -12.55 -6.92 3.20
C GLN A 20 -13.21 -5.54 3.28
N GLY A 21 -14.30 -5.41 4.05
CA GLY A 21 -14.95 -4.14 4.34
C GLY A 21 -14.02 -3.14 5.03
N MET A 22 -13.19 -3.59 5.98
CA MET A 22 -12.21 -2.72 6.64
C MET A 22 -11.17 -2.16 5.66
N LYS A 23 -10.76 -2.93 4.64
CA LYS A 23 -9.81 -2.45 3.62
C LYS A 23 -10.37 -1.38 2.70
N TRP A 24 -11.66 -1.42 2.41
CA TRP A 24 -12.35 -0.33 1.72
C TRP A 24 -12.40 0.93 2.58
N LEU A 25 -12.68 0.79 3.87
CA LEU A 25 -12.74 1.93 4.79
C LEU A 25 -11.36 2.58 4.98
N GLU A 26 -10.30 1.79 5.17
CA GLU A 26 -8.90 2.25 5.20
C GLU A 26 -8.55 3.04 3.93
N LEU A 27 -8.95 2.52 2.76
CA LEU A 27 -8.73 3.19 1.48
C LEU A 27 -9.40 4.56 1.44
N LEU A 28 -10.68 4.65 1.77
CA LEU A 28 -11.43 5.91 1.73
C LEU A 28 -10.84 6.95 2.68
N TYR A 29 -10.49 6.58 3.90
CA TYR A 29 -9.82 7.49 4.83
C TYR A 29 -8.48 7.99 4.28
N SER A 30 -7.69 7.12 3.66
CA SER A 30 -6.41 7.53 3.07
C SER A 30 -6.57 8.48 1.89
N MET A 31 -7.61 8.32 1.07
CA MET A 31 -7.94 9.22 -0.04
C MET A 31 -8.45 10.58 0.45
N VAL A 32 -9.29 10.57 1.49
CA VAL A 32 -9.74 11.81 2.15
C VAL A 32 -8.55 12.58 2.68
N LYS A 33 -7.60 11.91 3.36
CA LYS A 33 -6.40 12.55 3.89
C LYS A 33 -5.55 13.22 2.80
N GLU A 34 -5.36 12.57 1.65
CA GLU A 34 -4.66 13.19 0.51
C GLU A 34 -5.41 14.40 -0.04
N THR A 35 -6.73 14.32 -0.06
CA THR A 35 -7.60 15.43 -0.51
C THR A 35 -7.51 16.61 0.46
N GLU A 36 -7.52 16.36 1.76
CA GLU A 36 -7.35 17.39 2.79
C GLU A 36 -5.97 18.04 2.68
N TRP A 37 -4.90 17.25 2.53
CA TRP A 37 -3.57 17.81 2.34
C TRP A 37 -3.48 18.72 1.10
N ALA A 38 -4.06 18.30 -0.03
CA ALA A 38 -4.09 19.11 -1.23
C ALA A 38 -4.93 20.39 -1.05
N ARG A 39 -6.12 20.28 -0.45
CA ARG A 39 -7.02 21.42 -0.17
C ARG A 39 -6.35 22.46 0.73
N ASP A 40 -5.70 22.00 1.79
CA ASP A 40 -5.13 22.86 2.82
C ASP A 40 -3.69 23.29 2.46
N SER A 41 -3.19 22.94 1.27
CA SER A 41 -1.81 23.16 0.83
C SER A 41 -0.77 22.66 1.84
N TYR A 42 -1.12 21.60 2.57
CA TYR A 42 -0.24 20.97 3.53
C TYR A 42 0.83 20.17 2.79
N LEU A 43 2.10 20.42 3.14
CA LEU A 43 3.23 19.71 2.57
C LEU A 43 3.74 18.64 3.56
N PRO A 44 3.32 17.37 3.42
CA PRO A 44 3.78 16.31 4.31
C PRO A 44 5.26 16.01 4.10
N THR A 45 5.91 15.45 5.11
CA THR A 45 7.21 14.80 4.90
C THR A 45 7.06 13.56 4.02
N ILE A 46 8.15 13.09 3.40
CA ILE A 46 8.06 11.89 2.57
C ILE A 46 7.62 10.64 3.36
N ASP A 47 8.05 10.51 4.62
CA ASP A 47 7.66 9.37 5.46
C ASP A 47 6.18 9.44 5.84
N GLU A 48 5.68 10.64 6.13
CA GLU A 48 4.26 10.87 6.39
C GLU A 48 3.41 10.59 5.15
N TYR A 49 3.79 11.13 4.00
CA TYR A 49 3.13 10.86 2.73
C TYR A 49 3.09 9.36 2.45
N MET A 50 4.25 8.69 2.52
CA MET A 50 4.33 7.27 2.20
C MET A 50 3.57 6.39 3.20
N SER A 51 3.42 6.80 4.46
CA SER A 51 2.60 6.09 5.45
C SER A 51 1.11 6.03 5.08
N ASN A 52 0.63 6.99 4.28
CA ASN A 52 -0.74 7.04 3.79
C ASN A 52 -0.84 6.52 2.34
N ALA A 53 0.12 6.90 1.50
CA ALA A 53 0.06 6.75 0.06
C ALA A 53 0.12 5.30 -0.42
N TYR A 54 0.71 4.38 0.36
CA TYR A 54 0.69 2.95 0.03
C TYR A 54 -0.73 2.36 0.17
N VAL A 55 -1.55 2.90 1.09
CA VAL A 55 -2.95 2.48 1.26
C VAL A 55 -3.81 3.10 0.15
N SER A 56 -3.64 4.40 -0.11
CA SER A 56 -4.43 5.14 -1.11
C SER A 56 -4.22 4.67 -2.56
N PHE A 57 -3.18 3.88 -2.82
CA PHE A 57 -2.96 3.20 -4.09
C PHE A 57 -3.94 2.02 -4.36
N ALA A 58 -4.83 1.73 -3.40
CA ALA A 58 -5.99 0.83 -3.56
C ALA A 58 -5.70 -0.67 -3.75
N LEU A 59 -4.46 -1.14 -3.57
CA LEU A 59 -4.16 -2.57 -3.72
C LEU A 59 -4.84 -3.45 -2.67
N GLY A 60 -5.23 -2.93 -1.51
CA GLY A 60 -5.98 -3.70 -0.50
C GLY A 60 -7.30 -4.22 -1.07
N PRO A 61 -8.20 -3.32 -1.50
CA PRO A 61 -9.44 -3.70 -2.16
C PRO A 61 -9.31 -4.47 -3.48
N ILE A 62 -8.17 -4.38 -4.18
CA ILE A 62 -7.98 -5.07 -5.48
C ILE A 62 -7.38 -6.47 -5.30
N VAL A 63 -6.26 -6.58 -4.60
CA VAL A 63 -5.46 -7.80 -4.53
C VAL A 63 -6.09 -8.82 -3.58
N LEU A 64 -6.63 -8.37 -2.44
CA LEU A 64 -7.18 -9.29 -1.45
C LEU A 64 -8.38 -10.10 -1.99
N PRO A 65 -9.40 -9.50 -2.64
CA PRO A 65 -10.49 -10.29 -3.23
C PRO A 65 -9.98 -11.26 -4.30
N ALA A 66 -9.03 -10.84 -5.12
CA ALA A 66 -8.45 -11.72 -6.14
C ALA A 66 -7.77 -12.94 -5.52
N LEU A 67 -7.03 -12.76 -4.42
CA LEU A 67 -6.40 -13.86 -3.69
C LEU A 67 -7.43 -14.80 -3.05
N TYR A 68 -8.50 -14.27 -2.46
CA TYR A 68 -9.54 -15.06 -1.81
C TYR A 68 -10.46 -15.80 -2.79
N LEU A 69 -10.74 -15.22 -3.95
CA LEU A 69 -11.72 -15.74 -4.92
C LEU A 69 -11.09 -16.59 -6.03
N ILE A 70 -9.84 -16.28 -6.43
CA ILE A 70 -9.17 -16.87 -7.59
C ILE A 70 -7.90 -17.62 -7.19
N GLY A 71 -7.22 -17.15 -6.14
CA GLY A 71 -5.95 -17.72 -5.67
C GLY A 71 -6.10 -19.02 -4.86
N PRO A 72 -4.97 -19.66 -4.50
CA PRO A 72 -4.96 -20.71 -3.50
C PRO A 72 -5.60 -20.23 -2.21
N LYS A 73 -6.39 -21.09 -1.56
CA LYS A 73 -7.08 -20.73 -0.32
C LYS A 73 -6.06 -20.30 0.73
N LEU A 74 -6.05 -19.01 1.07
CA LEU A 74 -5.25 -18.48 2.17
C LEU A 74 -5.86 -18.97 3.49
N SER A 75 -5.01 -19.48 4.38
CA SER A 75 -5.45 -19.76 5.75
C SER A 75 -5.54 -18.47 6.56
N ASP A 76 -6.40 -18.48 7.58
CA ASP A 76 -6.52 -17.37 8.54
C ASP A 76 -5.15 -16.99 9.15
N GLU A 77 -4.35 -18.02 9.49
CA GLU A 77 -2.99 -17.86 9.99
C GLU A 77 -2.07 -17.12 9.00
N MET A 78 -2.15 -17.42 7.70
CA MET A 78 -1.35 -16.74 6.67
C MET A 78 -1.73 -15.27 6.53
N VAL A 79 -3.02 -14.95 6.55
CA VAL A 79 -3.54 -13.58 6.37
C VAL A 79 -3.16 -12.69 7.56
N HIS A 80 -3.14 -13.28 8.76
CA HIS A 80 -2.70 -12.62 9.99
C HIS A 80 -1.18 -12.69 10.20
N HIS A 81 -0.44 -13.40 9.34
CA HIS A 81 1.01 -13.50 9.48
C HIS A 81 1.70 -12.14 9.19
N PRO A 82 2.68 -11.72 10.02
CA PRO A 82 3.40 -10.46 9.81
C PRO A 82 4.08 -10.37 8.44
N GLU A 83 4.56 -11.49 7.90
CA GLU A 83 5.21 -11.50 6.59
C GLU A 83 4.25 -11.19 5.45
N PHE A 84 2.99 -11.63 5.53
CA PHE A 84 1.98 -11.30 4.55
C PHE A 84 1.71 -9.79 4.54
N HIS A 85 1.59 -9.18 5.72
CA HIS A 85 1.46 -7.73 5.87
C HIS A 85 2.69 -6.97 5.33
N ASN A 86 3.90 -7.47 5.60
CA ASN A 86 5.14 -6.88 5.09
C ASN A 86 5.20 -6.95 3.56
N LEU A 87 4.86 -8.08 2.97
CA LEU A 87 4.82 -8.26 1.51
C LEU A 87 3.78 -7.32 0.88
N PHE A 88 2.58 -7.27 1.46
CA PHE A 88 1.51 -6.38 1.01
C PHE A 88 1.94 -4.91 1.06
N LYS A 89 2.56 -4.49 2.15
CA LYS A 89 3.08 -3.12 2.30
C LYS A 89 4.17 -2.81 1.28
N LEU A 90 5.11 -3.73 1.06
CA LEU A 90 6.18 -3.58 0.06
C LEU A 90 5.63 -3.46 -1.36
N MET A 91 4.74 -4.37 -1.75
CA MET A 91 4.06 -4.34 -3.04
C MET A 91 3.34 -3.00 -3.26
N SER A 92 2.56 -2.56 -2.28
CA SER A 92 1.79 -1.32 -2.35
C SER A 92 2.68 -0.08 -2.40
N THR A 93 3.77 -0.08 -1.64
CA THR A 93 4.79 0.98 -1.66
C THR A 93 5.46 1.07 -3.03
N CYS A 94 5.87 -0.06 -3.60
CA CYS A 94 6.44 -0.12 -4.95
C CYS A 94 5.45 0.37 -6.01
N GLY A 95 4.20 -0.11 -5.96
CA GLY A 95 3.14 0.31 -6.86
C GLY A 95 2.88 1.81 -6.80
N ARG A 96 2.77 2.38 -5.59
CA ARG A 96 2.66 3.82 -5.36
C ARG A 96 3.82 4.59 -5.98
N ILE A 97 5.06 4.22 -5.68
CA ILE A 97 6.22 4.98 -6.20
C ILE A 97 6.33 4.89 -7.72
N LEU A 98 6.07 3.71 -8.31
CA LEU A 98 6.08 3.54 -9.76
C LEU A 98 4.99 4.38 -10.42
N ASN A 99 3.79 4.43 -9.83
CA ASN A 99 2.72 5.31 -10.26
C ASN A 99 3.18 6.77 -10.21
N ASP A 100 3.63 7.23 -9.03
CA ASP A 100 4.04 8.61 -8.80
C ASP A 100 5.15 9.06 -9.76
N ILE A 101 6.14 8.21 -10.06
CA ILE A 101 7.19 8.51 -11.05
C ILE A 101 6.59 8.75 -12.44
N GLN A 102 5.64 7.91 -12.85
CA GLN A 102 5.00 7.97 -14.16
C GLN A 102 4.03 9.15 -14.27
N THR A 103 3.36 9.52 -13.18
CA THR A 103 2.28 10.52 -13.16
C THR A 103 2.71 11.90 -12.68
N CYS A 104 3.91 12.04 -12.13
CA CYS A 104 4.42 13.25 -11.47
C CYS A 104 4.16 14.55 -12.25
N GLU A 105 4.49 14.60 -13.55
CA GLU A 105 4.36 15.85 -14.33
C GLU A 105 2.91 16.29 -14.51
N ARG A 106 1.98 15.33 -14.64
CA ARG A 106 0.55 15.62 -14.74
C ARG A 106 0.00 16.03 -13.38
N GLU A 107 0.28 15.24 -12.34
CA GLU A 107 -0.25 15.47 -11.00
C GLU A 107 0.22 16.79 -10.39
N LEU A 108 1.48 17.20 -10.67
CA LEU A 108 1.99 18.50 -10.26
C LEU A 108 1.21 19.67 -10.90
N LYS A 109 0.78 19.53 -12.16
CA LYS A 109 -0.05 20.56 -12.83
C LYS A 109 -1.45 20.63 -12.23
N ASP A 110 -1.96 19.49 -11.77
CA ASP A 110 -3.26 19.37 -11.12
C ASP A 110 -3.22 19.76 -9.62
N GLY A 111 -2.07 20.17 -9.09
CA GLY A 111 -1.89 20.52 -7.68
C GLY A 111 -1.94 19.32 -6.73
N LYS A 112 -1.83 18.09 -7.24
CA LYS A 112 -1.87 16.87 -6.44
C LYS A 112 -0.47 16.53 -5.90
N LEU A 113 -0.43 16.09 -4.64
CA LEU A 113 0.80 15.59 -4.01
C LEU A 113 1.35 14.34 -4.71
N ASN A 114 2.67 14.20 -4.70
CA ASN A 114 3.38 13.12 -5.37
C ASN A 114 4.72 12.85 -4.67
N ALA A 115 5.17 11.59 -4.60
CA ALA A 115 6.42 11.23 -3.92
C ALA A 115 7.67 11.89 -4.53
N VAL A 116 7.73 12.07 -5.85
CA VAL A 116 8.93 12.57 -6.54
C VAL A 116 9.36 13.96 -6.03
N PRO A 117 8.52 15.01 -6.07
CA PRO A 117 8.89 16.31 -5.53
C PRO A 117 9.17 16.29 -4.02
N LEU A 118 8.43 15.49 -3.24
CA LEU A 118 8.65 15.35 -1.81
C LEU A 118 10.03 14.77 -1.49
N TYR A 119 10.48 13.76 -2.24
CA TYR A 119 11.84 13.23 -2.12
C TYR A 119 12.92 14.25 -2.52
N VAL A 120 12.66 15.09 -3.52
CA VAL A 120 13.60 16.15 -3.95
C VAL A 120 13.76 17.19 -2.84
N ILE A 121 12.65 17.65 -2.26
CA ILE A 121 12.63 18.65 -1.18
C ILE A 121 13.35 18.09 0.06
N ASN A 122 12.97 16.90 0.52
CA ASN A 122 13.59 16.28 1.70
C ASN A 122 15.07 15.89 1.48
N GLY A 123 15.47 15.64 0.22
CA GLY A 123 16.85 15.27 -0.15
C GLY A 123 17.75 16.46 -0.52
N GLY A 124 17.32 17.70 -0.30
CA GLY A 124 18.10 18.90 -0.63
C GLY A 124 18.36 19.08 -2.12
N GLY A 125 17.41 18.69 -2.98
CA GLY A 125 17.48 18.87 -4.44
C GLY A 125 18.24 17.78 -5.21
N LYS A 126 18.84 16.79 -4.54
CA LYS A 126 19.72 15.78 -5.18
C LYS A 126 19.01 14.53 -5.69
N VAL A 127 17.74 14.31 -5.32
CA VAL A 127 17.01 13.09 -5.67
C VAL A 127 16.42 13.22 -7.07
N THR A 128 16.74 12.28 -7.97
CA THR A 128 16.24 12.25 -9.36
C THR A 128 15.26 11.09 -9.57
N LYS A 129 14.39 11.19 -10.60
CA LYS A 129 13.51 10.08 -11.03
C LYS A 129 14.29 8.75 -11.17
N ARG A 130 15.51 8.81 -11.72
CA ARG A 130 16.40 7.65 -11.88
C ARG A 130 16.82 7.03 -10.55
N LEU A 131 17.10 7.84 -9.52
CA LEU A 131 17.46 7.35 -8.19
C LEU A 131 16.27 6.63 -7.52
N LEU A 132 15.06 7.18 -7.65
CA LEU A 132 13.84 6.54 -7.15
C LEU A 132 13.58 5.20 -7.83
N LEU A 133 13.72 5.14 -9.16
CA LEU A 133 13.62 3.87 -9.90
C LEU A 133 14.66 2.84 -9.45
N ARG A 134 15.93 3.24 -9.23
CA ARG A 134 16.97 2.34 -8.71
C ARG A 134 16.64 1.84 -7.31
N ARG A 135 16.06 2.70 -6.46
CA ARG A 135 15.66 2.33 -5.09
C ARG A 135 14.51 1.33 -5.08
N CYS A 136 13.47 1.55 -5.90
CA CYS A 136 12.41 0.56 -6.12
C CYS A 136 12.97 -0.78 -6.62
N LYS A 137 13.87 -0.75 -7.61
CA LYS A 137 14.53 -1.96 -8.10
C LYS A 137 15.35 -2.66 -7.01
N GLY A 138 16.10 -1.91 -6.20
CA GLY A 138 16.88 -2.44 -5.08
C GLY A 138 16.02 -3.15 -4.02
N TRP A 139 14.83 -2.64 -3.74
CA TRP A 139 13.89 -3.30 -2.81
C TRP A 139 13.33 -4.60 -3.37
N LEU A 140 13.10 -4.67 -4.68
CA LEU A 140 12.68 -5.90 -5.35
C LEU A 140 13.79 -6.95 -5.36
N THR A 141 15.05 -6.56 -5.55
CA THR A 141 16.19 -7.48 -5.61
C THR A 141 16.64 -7.96 -4.24
N ALA A 142 16.71 -7.09 -3.23
CA ALA A 142 17.20 -7.45 -1.88
C ALA A 142 16.30 -8.45 -1.14
N LYS A 143 15.03 -8.60 -1.56
CA LYS A 143 14.08 -9.58 -1.01
C LYS A 143 14.08 -10.91 -1.78
N GLY A 144 14.64 -10.96 -2.99
CA GLY A 144 14.80 -12.18 -3.76
C GLY A 144 16.00 -13.04 -3.36
N GLU A 145 16.94 -12.50 -2.59
CA GLU A 145 18.16 -13.21 -2.12
C GLU A 145 17.98 -13.88 -0.74
N ASN A 146 16.80 -13.78 -0.13
CA ASN A 146 16.50 -14.32 1.21
C ASN A 146 15.48 -15.48 1.19
N TYR A 147 15.23 -16.06 0.01
CA TYR A 147 14.42 -17.27 -0.19
C TYR A 147 15.15 -18.24 -1.11
#